data_AF-A0A442FAT1-F1
#
_entry.id   AF-A0A442FAT1-F1
#
_cell.length_a   1.000
_cell.length_b   1.000
_cell.length_c   1.000
_cell.angle_alpha   90.00
_cell.angle_beta   90.00
_cell.angle_gamma   90.00
#
_symmetry.space_group_name_H-M   'P 1'
#
loop_
_entity.id
_entity.type
_entity.pdbx_description
1 polymer ?
#
loop_
_entity_poly.entity_id
_entity_poly.type
_entity_poly.pdbx_seq_one_letter_code
_entity_poly.pdbx_strand_id
1 'polypeptide(L)' 'MSRAKMSAFDCEILRSAIRRAIIEGEIPESQSREYAAQMIRDFTGDDQIDQDLLDWIVREQPGAS' A
#
# COMPACT_ATOMS: atom_id res chain seq x y z
N MET A 1 17.03 -14.03 -6.41
CA MET A 1 15.77 -14.71 -6.03
C MET A 1 14.70 -14.25 -7.00
N SER A 2 13.92 -15.16 -7.57
CA SER A 2 12.90 -14.83 -8.57
C SER A 2 11.83 -13.95 -7.94
N ARG A 3 11.57 -12.77 -8.54
CA ARG A 3 10.56 -11.80 -8.12
C ARG A 3 9.18 -12.46 -8.19
N ALA A 4 8.69 -12.96 -7.06
CA ALA A 4 7.36 -13.53 -6.97
C ALA A 4 6.38 -12.41 -7.30
N LYS A 5 5.67 -12.54 -8.44
CA LYS A 5 4.61 -11.59 -8.77
C LYS A 5 3.56 -11.70 -7.68
N MET A 6 3.30 -10.59 -7.00
CA MET A 6 2.24 -10.51 -6.00
C MET A 6 0.93 -10.95 -6.63
N SER A 7 0.21 -11.85 -5.96
CA SER A 7 -1.12 -12.19 -6.41
C SER A 7 -2.08 -11.03 -6.16
N ALA A 8 -3.22 -11.01 -6.87
CA ALA A 8 -4.26 -10.03 -6.60
C ALA A 8 -4.76 -10.10 -5.13
N PHE A 9 -4.70 -11.29 -4.52
CA PHE A 9 -5.06 -11.49 -3.12
C PHE A 9 -4.05 -10.84 -2.17
N ASP A 10 -2.75 -10.97 -2.43
CA ASP A 10 -1.70 -10.30 -1.65
C ASP A 10 -1.83 -8.77 -1.73
N CYS A 11 -2.18 -8.24 -2.91
CA CYS A 11 -2.44 -6.82 -3.12
C CYS A 11 -3.62 -6.31 -2.26
N GLU A 12 -4.72 -7.07 -2.16
CA GLU A 12 -5.87 -6.69 -1.33
C GLU A 12 -5.56 -6.78 0.17
N ILE A 13 -4.80 -7.80 0.61
CA ILE A 13 -4.35 -7.91 2.00
C ILE A 13 -3.49 -6.70 2.37
N LEU A 14 -2.48 -6.40 1.55
CA LEU A 14 -1.62 -5.25 1.78
C LEU A 14 -2.43 -3.99 1.79
N ARG A 15 -3.28 -3.74 0.79
CA ARG A 15 -4.16 -2.58 0.76
C ARG A 15 -4.96 -2.40 2.05
N SER A 16 -5.57 -3.47 2.56
CA SER A 16 -6.32 -3.41 3.81
C SER A 16 -5.42 -3.07 5.00
N ALA A 17 -4.28 -3.75 5.14
CA ALA A 17 -3.32 -3.51 6.22
C ALA A 17 -2.73 -2.10 6.17
N ILE A 18 -2.36 -1.63 4.98
CA ILE A 18 -1.76 -0.31 4.76
C ILE A 18 -2.74 0.79 5.18
N ARG A 19 -3.99 0.68 4.72
CA ARG A 19 -5.03 1.65 5.05
C ARG A 19 -5.31 1.69 6.54
N ARG A 20 -5.43 0.52 7.18
CA ARG A 20 -5.62 0.45 8.63
C ARG A 20 -4.48 1.14 9.36
N ALA A 21 -3.24 0.87 8.97
CA ALA A 21 -2.08 1.52 9.59
C ALA A 21 -2.04 3.04 9.36
N ILE A 22 -2.45 3.53 8.19
CA ILE A 22 -2.56 4.97 7.90
C ILE A 22 -3.62 5.62 8.81
N ILE A 23 -4.80 5.00 8.92
CA ILE A 23 -5.92 5.51 9.73
C ILE A 23 -5.58 5.45 11.22
N GLU A 24 -5.16 4.28 11.71
CA GLU A 24 -4.84 4.04 13.12
C GLU A 24 -3.60 4.85 13.58
N GLY A 25 -2.66 5.11 12.65
CA GLY A 25 -1.47 5.93 12.89
C GLY A 25 -1.64 7.42 12.63
N GLU A 26 -2.86 7.87 12.27
CA GLU A 26 -3.16 9.25 11.88
C GLU A 26 -2.15 9.83 10.86
N ILE A 27 -1.72 8.99 9.91
CA ILE A 27 -0.69 9.36 8.95
C ILE A 27 -1.29 10.39 7.97
N PRO A 28 -0.69 11.58 7.82
CA PRO A 28 -1.17 12.60 6.90
C PRO A 28 -1.23 12.07 5.45
N GLU A 29 -2.22 12.53 4.68
CA GLU A 29 -2.38 12.15 3.27
C GLU A 29 -1.09 12.40 2.46
N SER A 30 -0.39 13.50 2.75
CA SER A 30 0.90 13.85 2.13
C SER A 30 2.02 12.82 2.37
N GLN A 31 1.92 12.03 3.45
CA GLN A 31 2.90 11.00 3.83
C GLN A 31 2.39 9.58 3.54
N SER A 32 1.08 9.41 3.36
CA SER A 32 0.42 8.12 3.14
C SER A 32 1.05 7.30 2.00
N ARG A 33 1.45 7.97 0.92
CA ARG A 33 2.04 7.35 -0.27
C ARG A 33 3.44 6.81 -0.01
N GLU A 34 4.27 7.58 0.70
CA GLU A 34 5.62 7.17 1.07
C GLU A 34 5.57 6.04 2.10
N TYR A 35 4.65 6.13 3.07
CA TYR A 35 4.41 5.08 4.05
C TYR A 35 3.95 3.77 3.40
N ALA A 36 3.00 3.84 2.46
CA ALA A 36 2.54 2.69 1.69
C ALA A 36 3.69 2.05 0.90
N ALA A 37 4.55 2.87 0.28
CA ALA A 37 5.72 2.38 -0.42
C ALA A 37 6.67 1.63 0.53
N GLN A 38 7.00 2.22 1.68
CA GLN A 38 7.90 1.58 2.64
C GLN A 38 7.40 0.19 3.06
N MET A 39 6.12 0.06 3.42
CA MET A 39 5.59 -1.25 3.84
C MET A 39 5.56 -2.29 2.71
N ILE A 40 5.29 -1.89 1.46
CA ILE A 40 5.37 -2.82 0.33
C ILE A 40 6.81 -3.29 0.13
N ARG A 41 7.81 -2.40 0.26
CA ARG A 41 9.22 -2.79 0.20
C ARG A 41 9.57 -3.76 1.32
N ASP A 42 9.13 -3.47 2.54
CA ASP A 42 9.41 -4.32 3.70
C ASP A 42 8.77 -5.71 3.55
N PHE A 43 7.59 -5.80 2.93
CA PHE A 43 6.88 -7.06 2.71
C PHE A 43 7.42 -7.88 1.52
N THR A 44 7.78 -7.21 0.42
CA THR A 44 8.15 -7.86 -0.84
C THR A 44 9.66 -7.98 -1.05
N GLY A 45 10.44 -7.16 -0.35
CA GLY A 45 11.87 -6.95 -0.62
C GLY A 45 12.16 -6.25 -1.95
N ASP A 46 11.15 -5.66 -2.60
CA ASP A 46 11.28 -5.02 -3.91
C ASP A 46 11.26 -3.50 -3.80
N ASP A 47 12.35 -2.84 -4.17
CA ASP A 47 12.47 -1.38 -4.17
C ASP A 47 11.67 -0.71 -5.30
N GLN A 48 11.38 -1.46 -6.38
CA GLN A 48 10.68 -0.96 -7.55
C GLN A 48 9.17 -1.23 -7.43
N ILE A 49 8.49 -0.30 -6.78
CA ILE A 49 7.04 -0.36 -6.60
C ILE A 49 6.34 0.38 -7.74
N ASP A 50 5.35 -0.28 -8.31
CA ASP A 50 4.43 0.30 -9.29
C ASP A 50 3.67 1.50 -8.67
N GLN A 51 3.77 2.66 -9.31
CA GLN A 51 3.14 3.88 -8.84
C GLN A 51 1.61 3.79 -8.90
N ASP A 52 1.05 3.05 -9.88
CA ASP A 52 -0.40 2.87 -10.00
C ASP A 52 -0.93 1.99 -8.86
N LEU A 53 -0.14 1.01 -8.41
CA LEU A 53 -0.45 0.19 -7.25
C LEU A 53 -0.49 1.04 -5.97
N LEU A 54 0.49 1.94 -5.78
CA LEU A 54 0.52 2.85 -4.63
C LEU A 54 -0.70 3.74 -4.61
N ASP A 55 -1.02 4.36 -5.75
CA ASP A 55 -2.15 5.27 -5.87
C ASP A 55 -3.48 4.52 -5.62
N TRP A 56 -3.61 3.28 -6.10
CA TRP A 56 -4.77 2.43 -5.79
C TRP A 56 -4.89 2.07 -4.30
N ILE A 57 -3.75 1.84 -3.63
CA ILE A 57 -3.73 1.55 -2.20
C ILE A 57 -4.18 2.76 -1.40
N VAL A 58 -3.63 3.95 -1.65
CA VAL A 58 -3.90 5.16 -0.87
C VAL A 58 -5.23 5.84 -1.21
N ARG A 59 -5.75 5.66 -2.43
CA ARG A 59 -7.00 6.32 -2.87
C ARG A 59 -8.20 5.92 -2.02
N GLU A 60 -8.81 6.85 -1.31
CA GLU A 60 -10.06 6.59 -0.60
C GLU A 60 -11.14 6.04 -1.54
N GLN A 61 -11.91 5.05 -1.08
CA GLN A 61 -13.09 4.65 -1.86
C GLN A 61 -14.09 5.81 -1.80
N PRO A 62 -14.60 6.29 -2.95
CA PRO A 62 -15.66 7.28 -2.94
C PRO A 62 -16.90 6.64 -2.32
N GLY A 63 -17.19 6.94 -1.05
CA GLY A 63 -18.35 6.39 -0.33
C GLY A 63 -18.19 6.14 1.16
N ALA A 64 -17.01 6.33 1.76
CA ALA A 64 -16.88 6.36 3.22
C ALA A 64 -17.03 7.81 3.72
N SER A 65 -18.27 8.27 3.89
CA SER A 65 -18.62 9.49 4.62
C SER A 65 -19.72 9.16 5.63
#